data_AF-A0A4Y7SK02-F1
#
_entry.id   AF-A0A4Y7SK02-F1
#
_cell.length_a   1.000
_cell.length_b   1.000
_cell.length_c   1.000
_cell.angle_alpha   90.00
_cell.angle_beta   90.00
_cell.angle_gamma   90.00
#
_symmetry.space_group_name_H-M   'P 1'
#
loop_
_entity.id
_entity.type
_entity.pdbx_description
1 polymer ?
#
loop_
_entity_poly.entity_id
_entity_poly.type
_entity_poly.pdbx_seq_one_letter_code
_entity_poly.pdbx_strand_id
1 'polypeptide(L)'
;MHSTTVLALFATAFAMLQGVDARGDFSHSCTGYFIENNNFLRATCTNVNGGQVNSALNLNACIGIDPNNLVCRPNGNYAANGCAGCLIRTGAFMLCSCPGGNKIADLVGVMRHGRRTARHTVCAVG
;
A
#
# COMPACT_ATOMS: atom_id res chain seq x y z
N MET A 1 -11.06 13.89 65.69
CA MET A 1 -12.07 14.28 64.68
C MET A 1 -11.40 15.20 63.67
N HIS A 2 -11.80 15.08 62.40
CA HIS A 2 -11.42 15.84 61.19
C HIS A 2 -10.28 15.29 60.29
N SER A 3 -10.72 14.43 59.36
CA SER A 3 -10.47 14.40 57.90
C SER A 3 -10.07 15.76 57.30
N THR A 4 -9.39 15.95 56.17
CA THR A 4 -9.31 15.22 54.89
C THR A 4 -8.37 16.05 54.01
N THR A 5 -7.49 15.46 53.20
CA THR A 5 -7.40 15.80 51.76
C THR A 5 -6.46 14.83 51.05
N VAL A 6 -7.05 14.00 50.20
CA VAL A 6 -6.40 13.07 49.29
C VAL A 6 -5.90 13.89 48.10
N LEU A 7 -4.58 14.05 47.95
CA LEU A 7 -4.01 14.61 46.73
C LEU A 7 -3.80 13.48 45.72
N ALA A 8 -4.85 13.18 44.96
CA ALA A 8 -4.78 12.28 43.82
C ALA A 8 -4.02 12.96 42.67
N LEU A 9 -2.72 12.68 42.54
CA LEU A 9 -1.98 13.00 41.34
C LEU A 9 -2.24 11.91 40.30
N PHE A 10 -3.09 12.25 39.34
CA PHE A 10 -3.33 11.47 38.13
C PHE A 10 -2.02 11.35 37.33
N ALA A 11 -1.29 10.26 37.52
CA ALA A 11 -0.30 9.82 36.55
C ALA A 11 -1.04 9.20 35.36
N THR A 12 -1.58 10.03 34.48
CA THR A 12 -1.93 9.59 33.13
C THR A 12 -0.63 9.26 32.41
N ALA A 13 -0.16 8.03 32.57
CA ALA A 13 0.85 7.48 31.70
C ALA A 13 0.27 7.48 30.29
N PHE A 14 0.68 8.46 29.49
CA PHE A 14 0.46 8.47 28.05
C PHE A 14 0.99 7.15 27.51
N ALA A 15 0.09 6.24 27.14
CA ALA A 15 0.41 5.09 26.33
C ALA A 15 0.78 5.57 24.91
N MET A 16 1.92 6.24 24.78
CA MET A 16 2.62 6.40 23.51
C MET A 16 3.36 5.09 23.25
N LEU A 17 2.63 4.02 22.96
CA LEU A 17 3.24 2.80 22.45
C LEU A 17 2.57 2.47 21.13
N GLN A 18 3.16 3.11 20.12
CA GLN A 18 3.50 2.47 18.87
C GLN A 18 2.28 1.84 18.23
N GLY A 19 1.55 2.64 17.45
CA GLY A 19 1.00 2.10 16.23
C GLY A 19 2.15 1.37 15.58
N VAL A 20 2.13 0.03 15.70
CA VAL A 20 2.95 -0.86 14.90
C VAL A 20 2.61 -0.40 13.50
N ASP A 21 3.51 0.40 12.96
CA ASP A 21 3.60 0.64 11.56
C ASP A 21 3.95 -0.75 11.04
N ALA A 22 2.93 -1.59 10.87
CA ALA A 22 2.93 -2.65 9.89
C ALA A 22 2.95 -1.99 8.50
N ARG A 23 3.90 -1.07 8.31
CA ARG A 23 4.56 -0.70 7.06
C ARG A 23 5.48 -1.85 6.66
N GLY A 24 4.98 -3.06 6.86
CA GLY A 24 5.37 -4.19 6.07
C GLY A 24 5.01 -3.82 4.64
N ASP A 25 6.02 -3.84 3.80
CA ASP A 25 5.79 -3.91 2.38
C ASP A 25 4.93 -5.11 2.13
N PHE A 26 3.91 -4.97 1.28
CA PHE A 26 3.09 -6.12 0.91
C PHE A 26 3.99 -7.28 0.44
N SER A 27 5.16 -6.99 -0.14
CA SER A 27 6.17 -7.99 -0.52
C SER A 27 6.78 -8.79 0.64
N HIS A 28 6.61 -8.38 1.90
CA HIS A 28 7.03 -9.16 3.08
C HIS A 28 6.00 -10.19 3.52
N SER A 29 4.72 -9.84 3.48
CA SER A 29 3.63 -10.76 3.86
C SER A 29 3.03 -11.49 2.66
N CYS A 30 3.27 -11.00 1.44
CA CYS A 30 2.71 -11.53 0.21
C CYS A 30 3.79 -12.10 -0.70
N THR A 31 3.48 -13.26 -1.28
CA THR A 31 4.35 -14.00 -2.18
C THR A 31 3.63 -14.30 -3.50
N GLY A 32 4.39 -14.69 -4.52
CA GLY A 32 3.85 -15.08 -5.83
C GLY A 32 3.07 -13.97 -6.52
N TYR A 33 3.42 -12.70 -6.29
CA TYR A 33 2.65 -11.58 -6.83
C TYR A 33 2.94 -11.33 -8.30
N PHE A 34 1.89 -11.06 -9.08
CA PHE A 34 1.98 -10.81 -10.53
C PHE A 34 0.90 -9.84 -10.99
N ILE A 35 1.09 -9.28 -12.19
CA ILE A 35 0.11 -8.41 -12.84
C ILE A 35 -0.80 -9.28 -13.73
N GLU A 36 -2.07 -9.34 -13.37
CA GLU A 36 -3.13 -9.94 -14.18
C GLU A 36 -3.86 -8.83 -14.96
N ASN A 37 -4.22 -9.14 -16.20
CA ASN A 37 -5.03 -8.28 -17.07
C ASN A 37 -4.54 -6.83 -17.16
N ASN A 38 -3.22 -6.63 -17.05
CA ASN A 38 -2.52 -5.35 -17.13
C ASN A 38 -2.75 -4.36 -15.96
N ASN A 39 -3.80 -4.53 -15.14
CA ASN A 39 -4.15 -3.59 -14.07
C ASN A 39 -4.48 -4.21 -12.71
N PHE A 40 -4.51 -5.54 -12.58
CA PHE A 40 -4.76 -6.19 -11.29
C PHE A 40 -3.47 -6.78 -10.73
N LEU A 41 -3.03 -6.31 -9.58
CA LEU A 41 -1.97 -6.97 -8.82
C LEU A 41 -2.60 -8.10 -8.01
N ARG A 42 -2.29 -9.35 -8.37
CA ARG A 42 -2.64 -10.52 -7.57
C ARG A 42 -1.46 -10.92 -6.70
N ALA A 43 -1.74 -11.35 -5.48
CA ALA A 43 -0.75 -11.85 -4.56
C ALA A 43 -1.38 -12.82 -3.56
N THR A 44 -0.59 -13.76 -3.03
CA THR A 44 -1.00 -14.58 -1.88
C THR A 44 -0.32 -14.05 -0.63
N CYS A 45 -1.11 -13.51 0.29
CA CYS A 45 -0.66 -12.85 1.51
C CYS A 45 -0.92 -13.73 2.74
N THR A 46 -0.01 -13.69 3.71
CA THR A 46 -0.24 -14.30 5.03
C THR A 46 -1.14 -13.40 5.85
N ASN A 47 -2.22 -13.96 6.39
CA ASN A 47 -3.14 -13.28 7.29
C ASN A 47 -2.64 -13.31 8.75
N VAL A 48 -3.32 -12.57 9.63
CA VAL A 48 -2.96 -12.46 11.06
C VAL A 48 -2.99 -13.78 11.83
N ASN A 49 -3.69 -14.79 11.31
CA ASN A 49 -3.81 -16.12 11.90
C ASN A 49 -2.77 -17.11 11.34
N GLY A 50 -1.83 -16.65 10.49
CA GLY A 50 -0.82 -17.48 9.83
C GLY A 50 -1.32 -18.26 8.60
N GLY A 51 -2.60 -18.13 8.25
CA GLY A 51 -3.16 -18.69 7.01
C GLY A 51 -2.81 -17.85 5.79
N GLN A 52 -3.01 -18.41 4.59
CA GLN A 52 -2.82 -17.68 3.33
C GLN A 52 -4.15 -17.20 2.76
N VAL A 53 -4.16 -15.98 2.22
CA VAL A 53 -5.29 -15.39 1.51
C VAL A 53 -4.83 -14.88 0.15
N ASN A 54 -5.62 -15.15 -0.90
CA ASN A 54 -5.37 -14.58 -2.21
C ASN A 54 -6.04 -13.22 -2.28
N SER A 55 -5.22 -12.18 -2.44
CA SER A 55 -5.66 -10.79 -2.54
C SER A 55 -5.45 -10.28 -3.97
N ALA A 56 -6.37 -9.45 -4.43
CA ALA A 56 -6.27 -8.77 -5.72
C ALA A 56 -6.51 -7.27 -5.52
N LEU A 57 -5.62 -6.45 -6.08
CA LEU A 57 -5.69 -4.99 -6.01
C LEU A 57 -5.77 -4.42 -7.42
N ASN A 58 -6.76 -3.57 -7.68
CA ASN A 58 -6.86 -2.84 -8.93
C ASN A 58 -5.93 -1.62 -8.92
N LEU A 59 -4.82 -1.70 -9.65
CA LEU A 59 -3.81 -0.65 -9.75
C LEU A 59 -4.32 0.60 -10.49
N ASN A 60 -5.33 0.51 -11.36
CA ASN A 60 -5.91 1.69 -12.01
C ASN A 60 -6.52 2.67 -11.01
N ALA A 61 -7.02 2.14 -9.90
CA ALA A 61 -7.63 2.95 -8.86
C ALA A 61 -6.58 3.85 -8.19
N CYS A 62 -5.28 3.56 -8.30
CA CYS A 62 -4.29 4.28 -7.52
C CYS A 62 -2.92 4.53 -8.19
N ILE A 63 -2.72 4.11 -9.43
CA ILE A 63 -1.54 4.41 -10.24
C ILE A 63 -1.95 5.29 -11.42
N GLY A 64 -1.22 6.39 -11.60
CA GLY A 64 -1.32 7.28 -12.76
C GLY A 64 0.01 7.39 -13.51
N ILE A 65 -0.05 8.08 -14.64
CA ILE A 65 1.10 8.30 -15.52
C ILE A 65 1.69 9.69 -15.25
N ASP A 66 3.01 9.73 -15.06
CA ASP A 66 3.83 10.94 -15.10
C ASP A 66 4.84 10.85 -16.25
N PRO A 67 5.54 11.96 -16.59
CA PRO A 67 6.44 12.01 -17.75
C PRO A 67 7.51 10.91 -17.74
N ASN A 68 8.06 10.58 -16.57
CA ASN A 68 9.15 9.62 -16.45
C ASN A 68 8.74 8.27 -15.85
N ASN A 69 7.72 8.24 -14.99
CA ASN A 69 7.39 7.06 -14.19
C ASN A 69 5.88 6.90 -13.98
N LEU A 70 5.49 5.77 -13.42
CA LEU A 70 4.17 5.54 -12.86
C LEU A 70 4.17 5.96 -11.39
N VAL A 71 3.18 6.75 -10.99
CA VAL A 71 3.12 7.36 -9.65
C VAL A 71 1.83 7.02 -8.93
N CYS A 72 1.86 7.12 -7.60
CA CYS A 72 0.65 7.01 -6.80
C CYS A 72 -0.27 8.19 -7.10
N ARG A 73 -1.38 7.93 -7.79
CA ARG A 73 -2.40 8.92 -8.12
C ARG A 73 -3.78 8.26 -7.98
N PRO A 74 -4.64 8.74 -7.07
CA PRO A 74 -6.01 8.27 -6.96
C PRO A 74 -6.72 8.39 -8.31
N ASN A 75 -7.41 7.33 -8.72
CA ASN A 75 -8.08 7.20 -10.02
C ASN A 75 -7.16 7.52 -11.21
N GLY A 76 -5.87 7.18 -11.09
CA GLY A 76 -4.87 7.49 -12.11
C GLY A 76 -5.06 6.75 -13.43
N ASN A 77 -5.77 5.61 -13.41
CA ASN A 77 -6.24 4.86 -14.58
C ASN A 77 -5.15 4.65 -15.65
N TYR A 78 -3.91 4.34 -15.24
CA TYR A 78 -2.77 4.27 -16.16
C TYR A 78 -3.00 3.29 -17.33
N ALA A 79 -3.69 2.17 -17.11
CA ALA A 79 -3.98 1.21 -18.19
C ALA A 79 -4.94 1.78 -19.24
N ALA A 80 -5.96 2.55 -18.83
CA ALA A 80 -6.86 3.23 -19.75
C ALA A 80 -6.17 4.40 -20.46
N ASN A 81 -5.16 5.00 -19.84
CA ASN A 81 -4.33 6.06 -20.41
C ASN A 81 -3.20 5.54 -21.32
N GLY A 82 -3.32 4.30 -21.83
CA GLY A 82 -2.45 3.76 -22.87
C GLY A 82 -1.25 2.96 -22.40
N CYS A 83 -1.10 2.71 -21.09
CA CYS A 83 -0.10 1.76 -20.62
C CYS A 83 -0.56 0.31 -20.80
N ALA A 84 0.32 -0.53 -21.33
CA ALA A 84 0.08 -1.95 -21.59
C ALA A 84 1.33 -2.81 -21.33
N GLY A 85 1.16 -4.13 -21.34
CA GLY A 85 2.26 -5.08 -21.19
C GLY A 85 2.95 -5.01 -19.83
N CYS A 86 2.20 -4.65 -18.79
CA CYS A 86 2.74 -4.51 -17.45
C CYS A 86 3.13 -5.85 -16.83
N LEU A 87 4.33 -5.90 -16.25
CA LEU A 87 4.88 -7.09 -15.62
C LEU A 87 5.81 -6.74 -14.48
N ILE A 88 5.92 -7.64 -13.49
CA ILE A 88 6.88 -7.52 -12.39
C ILE A 88 8.26 -7.95 -12.90
N ARG A 89 9.28 -7.11 -12.72
CA ARG A 89 10.66 -7.37 -13.18
C ARG A 89 11.56 -7.85 -12.05
N THR A 90 11.74 -7.02 -11.04
CA THR A 90 12.70 -7.26 -9.95
C THR A 90 12.07 -6.78 -8.66
N GLY A 91 12.03 -7.64 -7.63
CA GLY A 91 11.31 -7.34 -6.40
C GLY A 91 9.87 -6.90 -6.69
N ALA A 92 9.46 -5.77 -6.10
CA ALA A 92 8.14 -5.18 -6.29
C ALA A 92 8.11 -4.05 -7.35
N PHE A 93 9.08 -4.01 -8.27
CA PHE A 93 9.07 -3.06 -9.38
C PHE A 93 8.27 -3.60 -10.56
N MET A 94 7.26 -2.83 -10.97
CA MET A 94 6.45 -3.08 -12.15
C MET A 94 7.00 -2.25 -13.32
N LEU A 95 7.19 -2.89 -14.47
CA LEU A 95 7.54 -2.23 -15.73
C LEU A 95 6.34 -2.31 -16.66
N CYS A 96 5.95 -1.18 -17.25
CA CYS A 96 4.88 -1.08 -18.23
C CYS A 96 5.37 -0.36 -19.48
N SER A 97 4.84 -0.74 -20.64
CA SER A 97 4.98 0.05 -21.87
C SER A 97 3.89 1.11 -21.89
N CYS A 98 4.26 2.38 -21.88
CA CYS A 98 3.32 3.50 -21.81
C CYS A 98 3.55 4.48 -22.98
N PRO A 99 2.64 5.46 -23.20
CA PRO A 99 2.90 6.53 -24.14
C PRO A 99 4.18 7.28 -23.77
N GLY A 100 5.05 7.48 -24.77
CA GLY A 100 6.36 8.10 -24.58
C GLY A 100 7.45 7.17 -24.03
N GLY A 101 7.17 5.86 -23.86
CA GLY A 101 8.17 4.85 -23.53
C GLY A 101 7.83 4.00 -22.32
N ASN A 102 8.77 3.13 -21.95
CA ASN A 102 8.61 2.27 -20.78
C ASN A 102 8.68 3.09 -19.48
N LYS A 103 7.76 2.83 -18.57
CA LYS A 103 7.68 3.49 -17.25
C LYS A 103 7.71 2.44 -16.15
N ILE A 104 8.34 2.80 -15.04
CA ILE A 104 8.49 1.93 -13.88
C ILE A 104 7.60 2.44 -12.75
N ALA A 105 6.97 1.51 -12.02
CA ALA A 105 6.31 1.77 -10.74
C ALA A 105 7.03 1.01 -9.63
N ASP A 106 7.36 1.70 -8.53
CA ASP A 106 7.66 1.04 -7.26
C ASP A 106 6.34 0.74 -6.55
N LEU A 107 5.87 -0.51 -6.61
CA LEU A 107 4.58 -0.88 -6.01
C LEU A 107 4.62 -0.74 -4.49
N VAL A 108 5.77 -0.98 -3.86
CA VAL A 108 5.95 -0.80 -2.41
C VAL A 108 5.77 0.67 -2.04
N GLY A 109 6.49 1.56 -2.73
CA GLY A 109 6.39 3.00 -2.54
C GLY A 109 4.97 3.52 -2.76
N VAL A 110 4.32 3.08 -3.85
CA VAL A 110 2.95 3.45 -4.19
C VAL A 110 1.96 3.04 -3.10
N MET A 111 2.02 1.79 -2.62
CA MET A 111 1.11 1.31 -1.58
C MET A 111 1.37 1.99 -0.22
N ARG A 112 2.64 2.24 0.12
CA ARG A 112 3.01 3.02 1.31
C ARG A 112 2.46 4.45 1.25
N HIS A 113 2.56 5.10 0.10
CA HIS A 113 2.07 6.48 -0.09
C HIS A 113 0.54 6.55 -0.01
N GLY A 114 -0.16 5.58 -0.62
CA GLY A 114 -1.61 5.49 -0.57
C GLY A 114 -2.18 5.24 0.83
N ARG A 115 -1.46 4.51 1.71
CA ARG A 115 -1.88 4.32 3.11
C ARG A 115 -1.68 5.57 3.98
N ARG A 116 -0.68 6.41 3.68
CA ARG A 116 -0.42 7.65 4.44
C ARG A 116 -1.43 8.75 4.13
N THR A 117 -1.93 8.79 2.91
CA THR A 117 -3.00 9.69 2.50
C THR A 117 -4.36 9.10 2.89
N ALA A 118 -4.60 8.99 4.20
CA ALA A 118 -5.79 8.42 4.86
C ALA A 118 -7.10 9.23 4.64
N ARG A 119 -7.37 9.65 3.40
CA ARG A 119 -8.71 9.99 2.90
C ARG A 119 -9.16 9.10 1.75
N HIS A 120 -8.27 8.33 1.12
CA HIS A 120 -8.64 7.41 0.05
C HIS A 120 -7.77 6.14 0.14
N THR A 121 -8.30 5.10 0.77
CA THR A 121 -7.70 3.75 0.90
C THR A 121 -7.67 3.03 -0.45
N VAL A 122 -6.99 3.58 -1.46
CA VAL A 122 -7.11 3.05 -2.84
C VAL A 122 -6.02 2.06 -3.22
N CYS A 123 -4.88 2.04 -2.51
CA CYS A 123 -3.78 1.09 -2.76
C CYS A 123 -3.51 0.09 -1.60
N ALA A 124 -4.36 -0.01 -0.58
CA ALA A 124 -4.07 -0.93 0.52
C ALA A 124 -4.42 -2.37 0.10
N VAL A 125 -3.40 -3.24 -0.02
CA VAL A 125 -3.62 -4.69 0.00
C VAL A 125 -4.04 -5.03 1.43
N GLY A 126 -5.26 -5.56 1.56
CA GLY A 126 -5.87 -6.01 2.81
C GLY A 126 -5.36 -7.37 3.24
#